data_AF-A0A7V0XTV2-F1
#
_entry.id   AF-A0A7V0XTV2-F1
#
_cell.length_a   1.000
_cell.length_b   1.000
_cell.length_c   1.000
_cell.angle_alpha   90.00
_cell.angle_beta   90.00
_cell.angle_gamma   90.00
#
_symmetry.space_group_name_H-M   'P 1'
#
loop_
_entity.id
_entity.type
_entity.pdbx_description
1 polymer ?
#
loop_
_entity_poly.entity_id
_entity_poly.type
_entity_poly.pdbx_seq_one_letter_code
_entity_poly.pdbx_strand_id
1 'polypeptide(L)'
;MFKPKIKKQKIPSPKSPRLISPLISLLFLGVCLFAPFAAKQAHAAVLPVQIIPRSEWLKNCPTAKSNRDLEYYRVEKIIIHHTAGSTNDTLEKGKQIVDGICTGHVNSRGWDDIGYNYLIDPLGNIYEGRLGGEGVKGYHANHANPGTIGISLIGDYSSQNISPQMRDSLINLLADLSQRYQINPAGTGVLEHSCYSFNKPNIAGHRDYPYLVKNGFCQDTSTWYNRTACPGDAFYKTLNTIRQAVTLKDVAIPANGVFLAEYYNNRFLAAQPTQITTQGTNGKLNFNWGEGSPLPGILTDNFSARWRGMITVPETAIYT
;
A
#
# COMPACT_ATOMS: atom_id res chain seq x y z
N MET A 1 -16.33 37.09 28.67
CA MET A 1 -17.08 35.81 28.56
C MET A 1 -17.86 35.83 27.25
N PHE A 2 -17.33 35.31 26.14
CA PHE A 2 -18.04 35.06 24.88
C PHE A 2 -17.26 34.01 24.08
N LYS A 3 -17.89 32.86 23.75
CA LYS A 3 -17.35 31.80 22.88
C LYS A 3 -18.21 31.74 21.60
N PRO A 4 -17.63 31.62 20.39
CA PRO A 4 -18.42 31.31 19.21
C PRO A 4 -18.67 29.79 19.10
N LYS A 5 -19.93 29.41 18.85
CA LYS A 5 -20.36 28.03 18.56
C LYS A 5 -20.28 27.77 17.05
N ILE A 6 -19.59 26.72 16.63
CA ILE A 6 -19.64 26.20 15.25
C ILE A 6 -20.58 24.99 15.22
N LYS A 7 -21.63 25.03 14.40
CA LYS A 7 -22.57 23.90 14.19
C LYS A 7 -21.98 22.89 13.20
N LYS A 8 -22.04 21.60 13.52
CA LYS A 8 -21.74 20.48 12.60
C LYS A 8 -22.98 20.15 11.77
N GLN A 9 -22.85 19.98 10.46
CA GLN A 9 -23.87 19.44 9.56
C GLN A 9 -23.57 17.96 9.22
N LYS A 10 -24.61 17.12 9.20
CA LYS A 10 -24.59 15.70 8.82
C LYS A 10 -24.83 15.56 7.31
N ILE A 11 -24.14 14.64 6.64
CA ILE A 11 -24.40 14.25 5.25
C ILE A 11 -24.82 12.75 5.23
N PRO A 12 -25.90 12.37 4.52
CA PRO A 12 -26.37 10.99 4.43
C PRO A 12 -25.71 10.19 3.30
N SER A 13 -25.65 8.86 3.45
CA SER A 13 -25.08 7.91 2.47
C SER A 13 -26.07 7.50 1.38
N PRO A 14 -25.60 7.12 0.19
CA PRO A 14 -26.39 6.25 -0.68
C PRO A 14 -25.66 5.02 -1.22
N LYS A 15 -26.50 4.04 -1.56
CA LYS A 15 -26.27 2.64 -1.91
C LYS A 15 -25.84 2.48 -3.39
N SER A 16 -25.09 1.42 -3.71
CA SER A 16 -24.83 0.89 -5.07
C SER A 16 -26.04 0.03 -5.56
N PRO A 17 -26.24 -0.34 -6.87
CA PRO A 17 -25.20 -0.83 -7.81
C PRO A 17 -25.45 -0.79 -9.37
N ARG A 18 -24.51 -1.38 -10.14
CA ARG A 18 -24.61 -2.18 -11.42
C ARG A 18 -24.71 -1.52 -12.84
N LEU A 19 -23.68 -1.82 -13.66
CA LEU A 19 -23.67 -2.55 -15.00
C LEU A 19 -23.85 -1.84 -16.39
N ILE A 20 -23.03 -2.30 -17.37
CA ILE A 20 -23.23 -2.54 -18.86
C ILE A 20 -22.80 -1.48 -19.92
N SER A 21 -21.75 -1.80 -20.73
CA SER A 21 -21.49 -1.68 -22.23
C SER A 21 -21.93 -0.45 -23.10
N PRO A 22 -21.57 -0.28 -24.42
CA PRO A 22 -20.39 -0.67 -25.26
C PRO A 22 -19.92 0.38 -26.37
N LEU A 23 -18.82 0.04 -27.11
CA LEU A 23 -18.56 0.10 -28.60
C LEU A 23 -18.06 1.36 -29.43
N ILE A 24 -17.11 1.06 -30.38
CA ILE A 24 -16.80 1.55 -31.79
C ILE A 24 -15.44 2.28 -32.06
N SER A 25 -14.68 1.87 -33.14
CA SER A 25 -13.91 2.78 -34.04
C SER A 25 -13.36 2.17 -35.38
N LEU A 26 -13.02 3.05 -36.36
CA LEU A 26 -12.56 2.87 -37.77
C LEU A 26 -11.00 2.98 -37.98
N LEU A 27 -10.48 2.61 -39.18
CA LEU A 27 -9.06 2.30 -39.52
C LEU A 27 -8.41 3.23 -40.60
N PHE A 28 -7.07 3.44 -40.56
CA PHE A 28 -6.19 3.92 -41.68
C PHE A 28 -4.69 3.50 -41.48
N LEU A 29 -3.89 3.40 -42.57
CA LEU A 29 -2.57 2.72 -42.68
C LEU A 29 -1.41 3.63 -43.19
N GLY A 30 -0.13 3.41 -42.78
CA GLY A 30 1.07 3.94 -43.49
C GLY A 30 2.48 3.89 -42.82
N VAL A 31 3.25 2.82 -43.11
CA VAL A 31 4.72 2.56 -43.37
C VAL A 31 5.92 3.14 -42.55
N CYS A 32 6.91 2.24 -42.32
CA CYS A 32 8.15 2.23 -41.50
C CYS A 32 9.44 2.93 -42.03
N LEU A 33 10.36 3.26 -41.11
CA LEU A 33 11.83 3.34 -41.29
C LEU A 33 12.57 2.84 -40.02
N PHE A 34 13.64 2.03 -40.18
CA PHE A 34 14.42 1.40 -39.11
C PHE A 34 15.51 2.33 -38.54
N ALA A 35 15.68 2.34 -37.20
CA ALA A 35 16.75 2.99 -36.44
C ALA A 35 17.42 1.96 -35.50
N PRO A 36 18.68 2.16 -35.06
CA PRO A 36 19.43 1.15 -34.31
C PRO A 36 18.77 0.89 -32.95
N PHE A 37 18.51 -0.38 -32.64
CA PHE A 37 17.94 -0.81 -31.38
C PHE A 37 18.93 -0.56 -30.23
N ALA A 38 18.73 0.53 -29.49
CA ALA A 38 19.12 0.55 -28.09
C ALA A 38 18.28 -0.53 -27.38
N ALA A 39 18.91 -1.47 -26.68
CA ALA A 39 18.22 -2.45 -25.86
C ALA A 39 17.40 -1.72 -24.80
N LYS A 40 16.09 -1.60 -25.01
CA LYS A 40 15.16 -1.08 -24.00
C LYS A 40 15.03 -2.11 -22.89
N GLN A 41 15.44 -1.72 -21.68
CA GLN A 41 15.21 -2.46 -20.44
C GLN A 41 13.71 -2.72 -20.25
N ALA A 42 13.33 -4.00 -20.19
CA ALA A 42 11.99 -4.42 -19.79
C ALA A 42 11.75 -4.03 -18.31
N HIS A 43 10.68 -3.27 -18.06
CA HIS A 43 10.23 -2.96 -16.71
C HIS A 43 9.32 -4.09 -16.24
N ALA A 44 9.67 -4.73 -15.13
CA ALA A 44 8.91 -5.83 -14.54
C ALA A 44 7.51 -5.37 -14.13
N ALA A 45 6.50 -6.05 -14.66
CA ALA A 45 5.15 -6.08 -14.14
C ALA A 45 5.17 -6.39 -12.64
N VAL A 46 4.65 -5.48 -11.83
CA VAL A 46 4.44 -5.73 -10.40
C VAL A 46 3.33 -6.77 -10.30
N LEU A 47 3.67 -7.99 -9.86
CA LEU A 47 2.68 -9.00 -9.48
C LEU A 47 1.62 -8.37 -8.55
N PRO A 48 0.32 -8.73 -8.68
CA PRO A 48 -0.68 -8.20 -7.76
C PRO A 48 -0.27 -8.57 -6.33
N VAL A 49 -0.28 -7.60 -5.43
CA VAL A 49 0.01 -7.82 -4.02
C VAL A 49 -1.09 -8.72 -3.45
N GLN A 50 -0.76 -9.97 -3.17
CA GLN A 50 -1.71 -10.91 -2.55
C GLN A 50 -1.74 -10.66 -1.04
N ILE A 51 -2.93 -10.37 -0.52
CA ILE A 51 -3.16 -10.07 0.89
C ILE A 51 -4.04 -11.17 1.47
N ILE A 52 -3.58 -11.79 2.55
CA ILE A 52 -4.32 -12.77 3.33
C ILE A 52 -5.31 -12.01 4.20
N PRO A 53 -6.62 -12.18 3.96
CA PRO A 53 -7.64 -11.40 4.65
C PRO A 53 -7.78 -11.83 6.11
N ARG A 54 -8.34 -10.95 6.94
CA ARG A 54 -8.61 -11.22 8.35
C ARG A 54 -9.36 -12.52 8.59
N SER A 55 -10.31 -12.88 7.73
CA SER A 55 -11.10 -14.11 7.83
C SER A 55 -10.27 -15.39 7.83
N GLU A 56 -9.06 -15.36 7.27
CA GLU A 56 -8.19 -16.54 7.22
C GLU A 56 -7.35 -16.73 8.49
N TRP A 57 -6.90 -15.65 9.12
CA TRP A 57 -5.99 -15.72 10.27
C TRP A 57 -6.65 -15.43 11.62
N LEU A 58 -7.73 -14.66 11.66
CA LEU A 58 -8.38 -14.24 12.90
C LEU A 58 -9.19 -15.41 13.51
N LYS A 59 -8.62 -16.06 14.53
CA LYS A 59 -9.23 -17.23 15.20
C LYS A 59 -9.55 -16.97 16.66
N ASN A 60 -8.61 -16.40 17.42
CA ASN A 60 -8.75 -16.26 18.88
C ASN A 60 -8.75 -14.81 19.36
N CYS A 61 -8.23 -13.88 18.55
CA CYS A 61 -8.15 -12.48 18.99
C CYS A 61 -9.53 -11.87 19.23
N PRO A 62 -9.84 -11.36 20.45
CA PRO A 62 -11.17 -10.92 20.83
C PRO A 62 -11.42 -9.45 20.46
N THR A 63 -11.35 -9.13 19.17
CA THR A 63 -11.42 -7.74 18.68
C THR A 63 -12.71 -7.05 19.13
N ALA A 64 -12.57 -5.86 19.75
CA ALA A 64 -13.62 -5.28 20.58
C ALA A 64 -14.56 -4.31 19.85
N LYS A 65 -14.30 -3.96 18.58
CA LYS A 65 -15.02 -2.88 17.87
C LYS A 65 -15.67 -3.27 16.55
N SER A 66 -16.78 -2.57 16.26
CA SER A 66 -17.41 -2.53 14.95
C SER A 66 -16.77 -1.46 14.05
N ASN A 67 -16.87 -1.60 12.72
CA ASN A 67 -16.33 -0.61 11.77
C ASN A 67 -16.87 0.82 11.96
N ARG A 68 -18.00 1.01 12.65
CA ARG A 68 -18.66 2.31 12.82
C ARG A 68 -17.94 3.24 13.81
N ASP A 69 -17.07 2.68 14.65
CA ASP A 69 -16.38 3.40 15.74
C ASP A 69 -14.92 3.72 15.39
N LEU A 70 -14.56 3.54 14.11
CA LEU A 70 -13.21 3.71 13.59
C LEU A 70 -12.97 5.15 13.13
N GLU A 71 -11.75 5.62 13.37
CA GLU A 71 -11.28 6.95 13.00
C GLU A 71 -10.41 6.87 11.74
N TYR A 72 -10.77 7.64 10.71
CA TYR A 72 -10.11 7.62 9.40
C TYR A 72 -9.38 8.91 9.11
N TYR A 73 -8.20 8.78 8.51
CA TYR A 73 -7.34 9.85 8.08
C TYR A 73 -6.86 9.61 6.65
N ARG A 74 -6.57 10.69 5.92
CA ARG A 74 -5.87 10.59 4.65
C ARG A 74 -4.48 10.00 4.91
N VAL A 75 -4.10 8.97 4.16
CA VAL A 75 -2.77 8.38 4.28
C VAL A 75 -1.75 9.31 3.63
N GLU A 76 -0.70 9.61 4.39
CA GLU A 76 0.39 10.49 3.98
C GLU A 76 1.76 9.82 4.09
N LYS A 77 1.92 8.85 5.01
CA LYS A 77 3.20 8.16 5.26
C LYS A 77 3.02 6.70 5.61
N ILE A 78 4.10 5.95 5.50
CA ILE A 78 4.17 4.53 5.85
C ILE A 78 5.29 4.34 6.88
N ILE A 79 4.98 3.63 7.98
CA ILE A 79 5.91 3.38 9.07
C ILE A 79 6.18 1.87 9.17
N ILE A 80 7.44 1.50 9.04
CA ILE A 80 7.89 0.11 9.11
C ILE A 80 8.27 -0.26 10.52
N HIS A 81 7.79 -1.43 10.94
CA HIS A 81 8.03 -2.06 12.23
C HIS A 81 8.63 -3.44 12.05
N HIS A 82 9.17 -3.99 13.14
CA HIS A 82 9.29 -5.42 13.31
C HIS A 82 8.46 -5.86 14.52
N THR A 83 8.12 -7.15 14.60
CA THR A 83 7.40 -7.65 15.78
C THR A 83 8.30 -7.85 16.99
N ALA A 84 9.63 -7.88 16.78
CA ALA A 84 10.64 -8.20 17.80
C ALA A 84 10.37 -9.55 18.49
N GLY A 85 9.80 -10.49 17.73
CA GLY A 85 9.31 -11.76 18.26
C GLY A 85 9.76 -12.94 17.40
N SER A 86 9.07 -14.06 17.62
CA SER A 86 9.28 -15.29 16.85
C SER A 86 8.99 -15.11 15.36
N THR A 87 9.51 -16.06 14.59
CA THR A 87 9.34 -16.16 13.14
C THR A 87 8.55 -17.41 12.76
N ASN A 88 8.27 -17.60 11.47
CA ASN A 88 7.62 -18.79 10.92
C ASN A 88 8.33 -19.31 9.66
N ASP A 89 8.10 -20.60 9.40
CA ASP A 89 8.57 -21.37 8.25
C ASP A 89 7.41 -21.93 7.40
N THR A 90 6.17 -21.80 7.90
CA THR A 90 4.94 -22.22 7.20
C THR A 90 3.88 -21.12 7.25
N LEU A 91 2.96 -21.14 6.29
CA LEU A 91 1.85 -20.20 6.21
C LEU A 91 0.93 -20.26 7.45
N GLU A 92 0.59 -21.47 7.90
CA GLU A 92 -0.29 -21.66 9.06
C GLU A 92 0.37 -21.15 10.35
N LYS A 93 1.68 -21.34 10.51
CA LYS A 93 2.40 -20.75 11.64
C LYS A 93 2.41 -19.22 11.57
N GLY A 94 2.54 -18.65 10.38
CA GLY A 94 2.41 -17.21 10.17
C GLY A 94 1.04 -16.68 10.59
N LYS A 95 -0.06 -17.34 10.18
CA LYS A 95 -1.43 -17.00 10.60
C LYS A 95 -1.59 -17.05 12.12
N GLN A 96 -1.06 -18.09 12.77
CA GLN A 96 -1.06 -18.22 14.24
C GLN A 96 -0.30 -17.09 14.94
N ILE A 97 0.84 -16.65 14.39
CA ILE A 97 1.60 -15.53 14.94
C ILE A 97 0.80 -14.23 14.84
N VAL A 98 0.16 -13.95 13.71
CA VAL A 98 -0.68 -12.75 13.52
C VAL A 98 -1.85 -12.73 14.49
N ASP A 99 -2.55 -13.86 14.64
CA ASP A 99 -3.63 -14.03 15.63
C ASP A 99 -3.14 -13.83 17.07
N GLY A 100 -1.97 -14.36 17.42
CA GLY A 100 -1.33 -14.18 18.72
C GLY A 100 -0.92 -12.73 19.00
N ILE A 101 -0.37 -12.02 18.01
CA ILE A 101 -0.04 -10.58 18.12
C ILE A 101 -1.31 -9.78 18.37
N CYS A 102 -2.37 -10.04 17.60
CA CYS A 102 -3.67 -9.41 17.80
C CYS A 102 -4.18 -9.66 19.23
N THR A 103 -4.17 -10.92 19.68
CA THR A 103 -4.61 -11.32 21.02
C THR A 103 -3.84 -10.58 22.11
N GLY A 104 -2.51 -10.50 21.99
CA GLY A 104 -1.67 -9.76 22.94
C GLY A 104 -1.94 -8.26 22.94
N HIS A 105 -2.21 -7.65 21.78
CA HIS A 105 -2.61 -6.25 21.69
C HIS A 105 -3.95 -5.97 22.39
N VAL A 106 -4.96 -6.82 22.16
CA VAL A 106 -6.27 -6.63 22.77
C VAL A 106 -6.23 -6.92 24.27
N ASN A 107 -5.77 -8.11 24.65
CA ASN A 107 -5.87 -8.57 26.04
C ASN A 107 -4.86 -7.87 26.96
N SER A 108 -3.62 -7.69 26.50
CA SER A 108 -2.55 -7.17 27.36
C SER A 108 -2.40 -5.65 27.30
N ARG A 109 -2.78 -5.02 26.17
CA ARG A 109 -2.65 -3.56 25.99
C ARG A 109 -3.99 -2.82 26.01
N GLY A 110 -5.11 -3.54 26.07
CA GLY A 110 -6.46 -2.96 26.08
C GLY A 110 -6.82 -2.27 24.78
N TRP A 111 -6.17 -2.61 23.67
CA TRP A 111 -6.48 -2.04 22.36
C TRP A 111 -7.72 -2.69 21.77
N ASP A 112 -8.38 -2.01 20.83
CA ASP A 112 -9.59 -2.54 20.18
C ASP A 112 -9.30 -3.65 19.15
N ASP A 113 -8.08 -3.71 18.63
CA ASP A 113 -7.65 -4.63 17.59
C ASP A 113 -6.10 -4.62 17.48
N ILE A 114 -5.56 -5.42 16.57
CA ILE A 114 -4.15 -5.33 16.15
C ILE A 114 -3.80 -3.89 15.72
N GLY A 115 -2.64 -3.39 16.19
CA GLY A 115 -2.24 -2.01 16.00
C GLY A 115 -1.67 -1.67 14.61
N TYR A 116 -1.26 -2.67 13.83
CA TYR A 116 -0.65 -2.52 12.50
C TYR A 116 -1.68 -2.72 11.40
N ASN A 117 -1.59 -1.99 10.28
CA ASN A 117 -2.46 -2.18 9.11
C ASN A 117 -2.07 -3.39 8.28
N TYR A 118 -0.78 -3.72 8.22
CA TYR A 118 -0.26 -4.91 7.54
C TYR A 118 0.81 -5.61 8.36
N LEU A 119 0.93 -6.92 8.17
CA LEU A 119 2.06 -7.71 8.65
C LEU A 119 2.65 -8.50 7.49
N ILE A 120 3.96 -8.73 7.48
CA ILE A 120 4.63 -9.52 6.44
C ILE A 120 5.51 -10.57 7.12
N ASP A 121 5.41 -11.82 6.68
CA ASP A 121 6.21 -12.93 7.20
C ASP A 121 7.47 -13.24 6.34
N PRO A 122 8.41 -14.06 6.85
CA PRO A 122 9.65 -14.39 6.12
C PRO A 122 9.43 -15.16 4.83
N LEU A 123 8.25 -15.74 4.62
CA LEU A 123 7.88 -16.41 3.37
C LEU A 123 7.34 -15.43 2.33
N GLY A 124 7.13 -14.15 2.70
CA GLY A 124 6.57 -13.11 1.84
C GLY A 124 5.04 -13.02 1.90
N ASN A 125 4.38 -13.75 2.80
CA ASN A 125 2.94 -13.62 2.97
C ASN A 125 2.62 -12.27 3.62
N ILE A 126 1.66 -11.55 3.03
CA ILE A 126 1.18 -10.27 3.55
C ILE A 126 -0.19 -10.51 4.18
N TYR A 127 -0.35 -10.11 5.43
CA TYR A 127 -1.59 -10.26 6.19
C TYR A 127 -2.27 -8.91 6.34
N GLU A 128 -3.57 -8.87 6.05
CA GLU A 128 -4.43 -7.76 6.44
C GLU A 128 -4.42 -7.65 7.97
N GLY A 129 -3.93 -6.55 8.50
CA GLY A 129 -3.92 -6.25 9.92
C GLY A 129 -5.22 -5.57 10.33
N ARG A 130 -5.11 -4.35 10.83
CA ARG A 130 -6.18 -3.58 11.49
C ARG A 130 -7.50 -3.52 10.72
N LEU A 131 -8.58 -3.76 11.44
CA LEU A 131 -9.96 -3.67 10.98
C LEU A 131 -10.25 -2.27 10.44
N GLY A 132 -10.99 -2.21 9.33
CA GLY A 132 -11.33 -0.97 8.65
C GLY A 132 -10.39 -0.60 7.50
N GLY A 133 -9.32 -1.37 7.29
CA GLY A 133 -8.43 -1.26 6.15
C GLY A 133 -7.38 -0.16 6.30
N GLU A 134 -6.99 0.43 5.20
CA GLU A 134 -6.00 1.50 5.16
C GLU A 134 -6.63 2.85 5.51
N GLY A 135 -5.85 3.76 6.10
CA GLY A 135 -6.35 5.06 6.56
C GLY A 135 -7.08 5.04 7.90
N VAL A 136 -7.46 3.85 8.40
CA VAL A 136 -7.86 3.72 9.81
C VAL A 136 -6.65 4.01 10.71
N LYS A 137 -6.85 4.86 11.73
CA LYS A 137 -5.81 5.17 12.71
C LYS A 137 -5.39 3.92 13.46
N GLY A 138 -4.10 3.57 13.34
CA GLY A 138 -3.45 2.46 14.04
C GLY A 138 -3.15 2.71 15.52
N TYR A 139 -2.45 1.74 16.13
CA TYR A 139 -1.81 1.87 17.45
C TYR A 139 -0.34 1.44 17.41
N HIS A 140 0.34 1.73 16.29
CA HIS A 140 1.69 1.24 16.04
C HIS A 140 2.79 2.28 16.33
N ALA A 141 2.51 3.57 16.15
CA ALA A 141 3.47 4.65 16.37
C ALA A 141 2.77 5.80 17.08
N ASN A 142 3.00 5.93 18.39
CA ASN A 142 2.30 6.95 19.18
C ASN A 142 2.53 8.34 18.56
N HIS A 143 1.50 9.19 18.60
CA HIS A 143 1.46 10.50 17.96
C HIS A 143 1.54 10.54 16.43
N ALA A 144 2.06 9.50 15.77
CA ALA A 144 2.11 9.36 14.32
C ALA A 144 1.07 8.37 13.77
N ASN A 145 0.19 7.80 14.59
CA ASN A 145 -0.86 6.88 14.12
C ASN A 145 -1.85 7.52 13.11
N PRO A 146 -2.32 8.78 13.29
CA PRO A 146 -3.17 9.41 12.30
C PRO A 146 -2.42 9.64 10.99
N GLY A 147 -3.06 9.28 9.87
CA GLY A 147 -2.53 9.52 8.52
C GLY A 147 -1.34 8.62 8.13
N THR A 148 -1.07 7.55 8.89
CA THR A 148 -0.01 6.61 8.54
C THR A 148 -0.48 5.17 8.47
N ILE A 149 0.19 4.39 7.62
CA ILE A 149 0.03 2.94 7.54
C ILE A 149 1.19 2.29 8.29
N GLY A 150 0.87 1.44 9.27
CA GLY A 150 1.84 0.63 9.98
C GLY A 150 2.01 -0.74 9.32
N ILE A 151 3.23 -1.07 8.89
CA ILE A 151 3.59 -2.39 8.34
C ILE A 151 4.57 -3.06 9.31
N SER A 152 4.22 -4.22 9.87
CA SER A 152 5.09 -4.96 10.80
C SER A 152 5.69 -6.22 10.18
N LEU A 153 7.02 -6.28 10.15
CA LEU A 153 7.78 -7.42 9.68
C LEU A 153 7.87 -8.47 10.80
N ILE A 154 7.35 -9.68 10.57
CA ILE A 154 7.29 -10.74 11.58
C ILE A 154 8.68 -11.32 11.80
N GLY A 155 9.25 -11.02 12.97
CA GLY A 155 10.56 -11.48 13.41
C GLY A 155 11.31 -10.43 14.22
N ASP A 156 12.54 -10.77 14.59
CA ASP A 156 13.53 -9.83 15.11
C ASP A 156 14.62 -9.58 14.05
N TYR A 157 14.88 -8.30 13.78
CA TYR A 157 15.78 -7.80 12.76
C TYR A 157 16.81 -6.83 13.35
N SER A 158 17.09 -7.01 14.65
CA SER A 158 18.13 -6.26 15.35
C SER A 158 19.53 -6.61 14.83
N SER A 159 19.81 -7.92 14.63
CA SER A 159 21.11 -8.42 14.18
C SER A 159 21.12 -9.06 12.80
N GLN A 160 19.94 -9.44 12.27
CA GLN A 160 19.78 -10.06 10.96
C GLN A 160 18.84 -9.25 10.08
N ASN A 161 19.01 -9.36 8.76
CA ASN A 161 18.12 -8.70 7.81
C ASN A 161 16.92 -9.61 7.46
N ILE A 162 15.91 -9.03 6.82
CA ILE A 162 14.75 -9.75 6.31
C ILE A 162 15.12 -10.72 5.18
N SER A 163 14.32 -11.77 4.99
CA SER A 163 14.49 -12.70 3.87
C SER A 163 14.27 -12.02 2.51
N PRO A 164 14.82 -12.57 1.42
CA PRO A 164 14.54 -12.07 0.07
C PRO A 164 13.03 -12.03 -0.27
N GLN A 165 12.28 -13.07 0.12
CA GLN A 165 10.84 -13.17 -0.14
C GLN A 165 10.04 -12.08 0.60
N MET A 166 10.39 -11.83 1.87
CA MET A 166 9.79 -10.74 2.65
C MET A 166 10.16 -9.39 2.04
N ARG A 167 11.42 -9.21 1.62
CA ARG A 167 11.89 -7.98 0.97
C ARG A 167 11.11 -7.67 -0.31
N ASP A 168 10.95 -8.66 -1.19
CA ASP A 168 10.24 -8.48 -2.45
C ASP A 168 8.77 -8.13 -2.19
N SER A 169 8.13 -8.81 -1.24
CA SER A 169 6.75 -8.55 -0.84
C SER A 169 6.57 -7.16 -0.22
N LEU A 170 7.52 -6.73 0.63
CA LEU A 170 7.55 -5.37 1.17
C LEU A 170 7.70 -4.32 0.06
N ILE A 171 8.62 -4.50 -0.88
CA ILE A 171 8.81 -3.57 -2.01
C ILE A 171 7.55 -3.53 -2.89
N ASN A 172 6.91 -4.69 -3.13
CA ASN A 172 5.67 -4.78 -3.89
C ASN A 172 4.53 -4.01 -3.21
N LEU A 173 4.31 -4.25 -1.91
CA LEU A 173 3.28 -3.58 -1.12
C LEU A 173 3.55 -2.08 -1.02
N LEU A 174 4.79 -1.66 -0.77
CA LEU A 174 5.16 -0.25 -0.69
C LEU A 174 4.96 0.48 -2.02
N ALA A 175 5.25 -0.15 -3.16
CA ALA A 175 5.01 0.45 -4.47
C ALA A 175 3.51 0.63 -4.73
N ASP A 176 2.68 -0.39 -4.45
CA ASP A 176 1.23 -0.31 -4.57
C ASP A 176 0.62 0.78 -3.67
N LEU A 177 1.02 0.81 -2.40
CA LEU A 177 0.59 1.83 -1.45
C LEU A 177 1.01 3.24 -1.87
N SER A 178 2.28 3.38 -2.29
CA SER A 178 2.84 4.68 -2.68
C SER A 178 2.10 5.25 -3.88
N GLN A 179 1.79 4.41 -4.86
CA GLN A 179 0.99 4.78 -6.01
C GLN A 179 -0.44 5.17 -5.60
N ARG A 180 -1.16 4.33 -4.83
CA ARG A 180 -2.57 4.58 -4.47
C ARG A 180 -2.76 5.84 -3.62
N TYR A 181 -1.80 6.16 -2.77
CA TYR A 181 -1.84 7.32 -1.88
C TYR A 181 -1.00 8.51 -2.35
N GLN A 182 -0.39 8.43 -3.54
CA GLN A 182 0.47 9.47 -4.12
C GLN A 182 1.63 9.86 -3.19
N ILE A 183 2.24 8.87 -2.57
CA ILE A 183 3.37 9.04 -1.66
C ILE A 183 4.65 8.87 -2.47
N ASN A 184 5.47 9.91 -2.58
CA ASN A 184 6.81 9.76 -3.17
C ASN A 184 7.66 8.84 -2.26
N PRO A 185 8.10 7.65 -2.72
CA PRO A 185 8.81 6.68 -1.87
C PRO A 185 10.16 7.18 -1.36
N ALA A 186 10.88 7.96 -2.18
CA ALA A 186 12.15 8.61 -1.82
C ALA A 186 11.94 9.99 -1.16
N GLY A 187 10.70 10.46 -1.11
CA GLY A 187 10.33 11.76 -0.60
C GLY A 187 10.45 11.89 0.91
N THR A 188 10.56 13.13 1.34
CA THR A 188 10.43 13.57 2.73
C THR A 188 9.23 14.52 2.80
N GLY A 189 8.51 14.50 3.91
CA GLY A 189 7.35 15.37 4.10
C GLY A 189 7.07 15.61 5.56
N VAL A 190 6.22 16.59 5.84
CA VAL A 190 5.82 16.91 7.20
C VAL A 190 4.52 16.20 7.52
N LEU A 191 4.50 15.38 8.58
CA LEU A 191 3.27 14.88 9.18
C LEU A 191 2.83 15.88 10.24
N GLU A 192 1.83 16.69 9.91
CA GLU A 192 1.33 17.77 10.76
C GLU A 192 0.29 17.26 11.75
N HIS A 193 0.44 17.65 13.01
CA HIS A 193 -0.56 17.45 14.05
C HIS A 193 -0.83 18.79 14.75
N SER A 194 -1.92 18.85 15.52
CA SER A 194 -2.40 20.07 16.17
C SER A 194 -1.36 20.81 17.03
N CYS A 195 -0.25 20.16 17.39
CA CYS A 195 0.75 20.78 18.25
C CYS A 195 2.20 20.28 18.09
N TYR A 196 2.47 19.47 17.06
CA TYR A 196 3.82 19.03 16.69
C TYR A 196 3.81 18.58 15.22
N SER A 197 4.98 18.57 14.60
CA SER A 197 5.16 18.19 13.21
C SER A 197 6.35 17.23 13.08
N PHE A 198 6.20 16.15 12.31
CA PHE A 198 7.32 15.25 12.00
C PHE A 198 7.79 15.45 10.56
N ASN A 199 8.92 16.13 10.37
CA ASN A 199 9.59 16.18 9.07
C ASN A 199 10.46 14.93 8.89
N LYS A 200 9.91 13.90 8.24
CA LYS A 200 10.51 12.57 8.13
C LYS A 200 10.34 11.99 6.73
N PRO A 201 11.19 11.03 6.32
CA PRO A 201 10.97 10.28 5.10
C PRO A 201 9.55 9.71 5.03
N ASN A 202 8.98 9.64 3.84
CA ASN A 202 7.61 9.16 3.65
C ASN A 202 7.47 7.66 3.94
N ILE A 203 8.54 6.89 3.76
CA ILE A 203 8.69 5.51 4.23
C ILE A 203 9.76 5.52 5.32
N ALA A 204 9.35 5.43 6.57
CA ALA A 204 10.24 5.60 7.73
C ALA A 204 10.19 4.39 8.67
N GLY A 205 11.20 4.23 9.51
CA GLY A 205 11.17 3.24 10.59
C GLY A 205 10.44 3.79 11.81
N HIS A 206 9.90 2.93 12.66
CA HIS A 206 9.26 3.38 13.90
C HIS A 206 10.18 4.30 14.74
N ARG A 207 11.47 3.98 14.84
CA ARG A 207 12.46 4.82 15.56
C ARG A 207 12.58 6.27 15.08
N ASP A 208 12.11 6.58 13.88
CA ASP A 208 12.10 7.95 13.33
C ASP A 208 11.08 8.87 14.01
N TYR A 209 10.10 8.27 14.72
CA TYR A 209 9.01 8.94 15.43
C TYR A 209 9.14 8.72 16.95
N PRO A 210 10.03 9.45 17.63
CA PRO A 210 10.22 9.32 19.07
C PRO A 210 8.97 9.72 19.86
N TYR A 211 8.75 9.05 20.99
CA TYR A 211 7.67 9.39 21.92
C TYR A 211 8.03 10.60 22.81
N LEU A 212 7.02 11.34 23.24
CA LEU A 212 7.10 12.47 24.16
C LEU A 212 6.70 12.05 25.58
N VAL A 213 7.50 12.44 26.57
CA VAL A 213 6.94 12.79 27.89
C VAL A 213 7.82 13.84 28.59
N LYS A 214 7.32 15.08 28.63
CA LYS A 214 7.34 15.88 29.85
C LYS A 214 6.07 16.75 29.88
N ASN A 215 5.23 16.51 30.87
CA ASN A 215 4.06 17.32 31.28
C ASN A 215 2.87 17.47 30.32
N GLY A 216 2.77 16.75 29.20
CA GLY A 216 1.51 16.66 28.43
C GLY A 216 1.01 17.95 27.77
N PHE A 217 1.80 19.03 27.82
CA PHE A 217 1.54 20.26 27.08
C PHE A 217 2.53 20.35 25.93
N CYS A 218 2.00 20.61 24.73
CA CYS A 218 2.78 20.72 23.52
C CYS A 218 3.65 21.99 23.55
N GLN A 219 4.79 21.96 24.23
CA GLN A 219 5.73 23.09 24.28
C GLN A 219 7.08 22.71 24.89
N ASP A 220 7.68 21.57 24.52
CA ASP A 220 9.13 21.41 24.65
C ASP A 220 9.67 20.26 23.77
N THR A 221 10.38 20.59 22.70
CA THR A 221 11.09 19.61 21.85
C THR A 221 12.51 19.31 22.35
N SER A 222 12.90 19.76 23.54
CA SER A 222 14.23 19.52 24.10
C SER A 222 14.34 18.20 24.89
N THR A 223 13.21 17.56 25.23
CA THR A 223 13.18 16.34 26.09
C THR A 223 12.46 15.13 25.46
N TRP A 224 12.77 14.79 24.20
CA TRP A 224 12.27 13.56 23.58
C TRP A 224 12.92 12.32 24.23
N TYR A 225 12.22 11.65 25.14
CA TYR A 225 12.71 10.41 25.74
C TYR A 225 11.67 9.29 25.66
N ASN A 226 11.96 8.35 24.76
CA ASN A 226 11.62 6.92 24.74
C ASN A 226 11.81 6.47 23.28
N ARG A 227 13.05 6.11 22.95
CA ARG A 227 13.43 5.69 21.59
C ARG A 227 13.24 4.18 21.49
N THR A 228 12.52 3.76 20.46
CA THR A 228 12.42 2.36 20.10
C THR A 228 13.60 1.95 19.21
N ALA A 229 14.05 0.70 19.33
CA ALA A 229 14.96 0.09 18.36
C ALA A 229 14.21 -0.47 17.15
N CYS A 230 12.88 -0.42 17.10
CA CYS A 230 12.10 -0.87 15.96
C CYS A 230 12.39 -0.01 14.70
N PRO A 231 12.55 -0.58 13.49
CA PRO A 231 12.31 -1.96 13.05
C PRO A 231 13.51 -2.92 13.14
N GLY A 232 14.44 -2.70 14.06
CA GLY A 232 15.68 -3.47 14.21
C GLY A 232 16.87 -2.84 13.46
N ASP A 233 18.06 -2.87 14.06
CA ASP A 233 19.25 -2.17 13.55
C ASP A 233 19.74 -2.70 12.19
N ALA A 234 19.70 -4.02 11.98
CA ALA A 234 20.13 -4.62 10.73
C ALA A 234 19.19 -4.26 9.57
N PHE A 235 17.87 -4.36 9.77
CA PHE A 235 16.91 -3.97 8.73
C PHE A 235 16.87 -2.46 8.51
N TYR A 236 16.88 -1.64 9.56
CA TYR A 236 16.74 -0.18 9.46
C TYR A 236 17.79 0.46 8.54
N LYS A 237 19.02 -0.06 8.54
CA LYS A 237 20.11 0.38 7.64
C LYS A 237 19.76 0.24 6.15
N THR A 238 18.80 -0.62 5.81
CA THR A 238 18.41 -0.90 4.42
C THR A 238 17.26 -0.05 3.90
N LEU A 239 16.62 0.77 4.75
CA LEU A 239 15.44 1.56 4.35
C LEU A 239 15.69 2.47 3.15
N ASN A 240 16.88 3.09 3.05
CA ASN A 240 17.23 3.89 1.86
C ASN A 240 17.23 3.06 0.58
N THR A 241 17.81 1.86 0.61
CA THR A 241 17.82 0.94 -0.54
C THR A 241 16.41 0.44 -0.86
N ILE A 242 15.56 0.21 0.15
CA ILE A 242 14.14 -0.12 -0.06
C ILE A 242 13.44 1.03 -0.77
N ARG A 243 13.57 2.28 -0.31
CA ARG A 243 12.95 3.45 -0.97
C ARG A 243 13.38 3.60 -2.42
N GLN A 244 14.66 3.40 -2.71
CA GLN A 244 15.18 3.41 -4.08
C GLN A 244 14.56 2.31 -4.93
N ALA A 245 14.49 1.07 -4.41
CA ALA A 245 13.87 -0.05 -5.12
C ALA A 245 12.37 0.18 -5.38
N VAL A 246 11.65 0.75 -4.41
CA VAL A 246 10.24 1.14 -4.57
C VAL A 246 10.11 2.23 -5.64
N THR A 247 10.96 3.26 -5.62
CA THR A 247 10.94 4.34 -6.62
C THR A 247 11.14 3.82 -8.04
N LEU A 248 12.12 2.91 -8.26
CA LEU A 248 12.34 2.28 -9.57
C LEU A 248 11.13 1.48 -10.06
N LYS A 249 10.32 0.98 -9.13
CA LYS A 249 9.13 0.19 -9.40
C LYS A 249 7.86 1.04 -9.56
N ASP A 250 7.81 2.19 -8.90
CA ASP A 250 6.74 3.19 -8.95
C ASP A 250 6.78 3.96 -10.28
N VAL A 251 7.98 4.25 -10.81
CA VAL A 251 8.18 4.85 -12.16
C VAL A 251 7.60 3.99 -13.30
N ALA A 252 7.34 2.70 -13.06
CA ALA A 252 6.71 1.83 -14.05
C ALA A 252 5.22 2.13 -14.28
N ILE A 253 4.60 3.05 -13.53
CA ILE A 253 3.18 3.38 -13.66
C ILE A 253 3.04 4.78 -14.30
N PRO A 254 2.44 4.88 -15.50
CA PRO A 254 2.46 6.11 -16.28
C PRO A 254 1.73 7.30 -15.65
N ALA A 255 2.02 8.50 -16.17
CA ALA A 255 1.37 9.76 -15.80
C ALA A 255 -0.17 9.70 -15.89
N ASN A 256 -0.82 10.61 -15.18
CA ASN A 256 -2.28 10.74 -15.11
C ASN A 256 -2.94 10.67 -16.50
N GLY A 257 -3.88 9.74 -16.70
CA GLY A 257 -4.49 9.49 -18.00
C GLY A 257 -3.67 8.62 -18.95
N VAL A 258 -2.65 7.89 -18.46
CA VAL A 258 -1.96 6.78 -19.14
C VAL A 258 -1.87 5.61 -18.15
N PHE A 259 -1.98 4.38 -18.65
CA PHE A 259 -2.00 3.16 -17.86
C PHE A 259 -0.88 2.22 -18.29
N LEU A 260 -0.28 1.52 -17.34
CA LEU A 260 0.55 0.35 -17.60
C LEU A 260 -0.39 -0.81 -17.96
N ALA A 261 -0.30 -1.29 -19.20
CA ALA A 261 -1.07 -2.42 -19.71
C ALA A 261 -0.20 -3.68 -19.74
N GLU A 262 -0.63 -4.71 -19.02
CA GLU A 262 0.00 -6.02 -18.97
C GLU A 262 -0.89 -7.03 -19.69
N TYR A 263 -0.35 -7.76 -20.66
CA TYR A 263 -1.08 -8.73 -21.47
C TYR A 263 -0.57 -10.15 -21.24
N TYR A 264 -1.47 -11.12 -21.21
CA TYR A 264 -1.19 -12.53 -20.90
C TYR A 264 -1.83 -13.44 -21.94
N ASN A 265 -1.09 -14.42 -22.48
CA ASN A 265 -1.64 -15.46 -23.37
C ASN A 265 -2.43 -16.56 -22.62
N ASN A 266 -3.28 -16.12 -21.70
CA ASN A 266 -4.26 -16.94 -21.00
C ASN A 266 -5.37 -16.03 -20.46
N ARG A 267 -6.53 -16.60 -20.13
CA ARG A 267 -7.69 -15.84 -19.63
C ARG A 267 -7.63 -15.46 -18.14
N PHE A 268 -6.55 -15.78 -17.44
CA PHE A 268 -6.52 -15.84 -15.98
C PHE A 268 -5.53 -14.88 -15.31
N LEU A 269 -4.89 -13.96 -16.06
CA LEU A 269 -3.81 -13.10 -15.57
C LEU A 269 -2.71 -13.89 -14.83
N ALA A 270 -2.48 -15.13 -15.25
CA ALA A 270 -1.56 -16.05 -14.57
C ALA A 270 -0.15 -15.97 -15.18
N ALA A 271 0.86 -16.24 -14.33
CA ALA A 271 2.29 -16.17 -14.66
C ALA A 271 2.79 -14.75 -15.00
N GLN A 272 3.97 -14.65 -15.60
CA GLN A 272 4.51 -13.37 -16.08
C GLN A 272 3.74 -12.91 -17.33
N PRO A 273 3.44 -11.61 -17.47
CA PRO A 273 2.79 -11.10 -18.65
C PRO A 273 3.67 -11.32 -19.89
N THR A 274 3.02 -11.70 -20.98
CA THR A 274 3.62 -11.92 -22.30
C THR A 274 4.08 -10.60 -22.92
N GLN A 275 3.34 -9.50 -22.70
CA GLN A 275 3.73 -8.16 -23.12
C GLN A 275 3.37 -7.14 -22.05
N ILE A 276 4.19 -6.09 -21.93
CA ILE A 276 3.94 -4.93 -21.08
C ILE A 276 4.11 -3.69 -21.93
N THR A 277 3.13 -2.79 -21.90
CA THR A 277 3.16 -1.53 -22.62
C THR A 277 2.46 -0.43 -21.83
N THR A 278 2.42 0.79 -22.36
CA THR A 278 1.63 1.89 -21.85
C THR A 278 0.49 2.21 -22.80
N GLN A 279 -0.72 2.39 -22.27
CA GLN A 279 -1.93 2.63 -23.06
C GLN A 279 -2.84 3.68 -22.44
N GLY A 280 -3.80 4.15 -23.25
CA GLY A 280 -4.94 4.89 -22.75
C GLY A 280 -4.73 6.38 -22.54
N THR A 281 -3.90 7.02 -23.38
CA THR A 281 -3.78 8.49 -23.48
C THR A 281 -5.16 9.16 -23.35
N ASN A 282 -5.28 10.13 -22.43
CA ASN A 282 -6.53 10.80 -22.05
C ASN A 282 -7.58 9.90 -21.38
N GLY A 283 -7.16 8.83 -20.69
CA GLY A 283 -8.05 8.03 -19.84
C GLY A 283 -8.90 6.97 -20.58
N LYS A 284 -8.68 6.72 -21.88
CA LYS A 284 -9.49 5.77 -22.67
C LYS A 284 -8.97 4.33 -22.53
N LEU A 285 -9.75 3.47 -21.88
CA LEU A 285 -9.46 2.04 -21.70
C LEU A 285 -10.39 1.07 -22.48
N ASN A 286 -11.15 1.59 -23.45
CA ASN A 286 -12.06 0.78 -24.25
C ASN A 286 -11.40 0.42 -25.60
N PHE A 287 -11.03 -0.85 -25.76
CA PHE A 287 -10.41 -1.37 -26.98
C PHE A 287 -11.28 -2.50 -27.56
N ASN A 288 -11.52 -2.47 -28.87
CA ASN A 288 -12.10 -3.59 -29.60
C ASN A 288 -11.09 -4.03 -30.66
N TRP A 289 -10.51 -5.22 -30.47
CA TRP A 289 -9.48 -5.76 -31.36
C TRP A 289 -10.05 -6.61 -32.51
N GLY A 290 -11.37 -6.88 -32.52
CA GLY A 290 -12.00 -7.72 -33.53
C GLY A 290 -11.39 -9.12 -33.61
N GLU A 291 -11.03 -9.56 -34.81
CA GLU A 291 -10.28 -10.80 -35.06
C GLU A 291 -8.75 -10.60 -34.97
N GLY A 292 -8.29 -9.48 -34.40
CA GLY A 292 -6.88 -9.15 -34.21
C GLY A 292 -6.41 -9.37 -32.77
N SER A 293 -5.10 -9.27 -32.55
CA SER A 293 -4.51 -9.29 -31.21
C SER A 293 -4.19 -7.87 -30.73
N PRO A 294 -4.16 -7.62 -29.41
CA PRO A 294 -3.87 -6.29 -28.86
C PRO A 294 -2.44 -5.81 -29.14
N LEU A 295 -1.50 -6.75 -29.23
CA LEU A 295 -0.07 -6.51 -29.49
C LEU A 295 0.53 -7.72 -30.21
N PRO A 296 1.61 -7.53 -30.99
CA PRO A 296 2.38 -8.65 -31.53
C PRO A 296 2.82 -9.62 -30.43
N GLY A 297 2.57 -10.91 -30.64
CA GLY A 297 2.88 -11.97 -29.68
C GLY A 297 1.79 -12.24 -28.64
N ILE A 298 0.72 -11.44 -28.60
CA ILE A 298 -0.50 -11.78 -27.86
C ILE A 298 -1.44 -12.60 -28.74
N LEU A 299 -2.06 -13.62 -28.17
CA LEU A 299 -3.07 -14.43 -28.86
C LEU A 299 -4.25 -13.56 -29.30
N THR A 300 -4.85 -13.93 -30.41
CA THR A 300 -6.05 -13.28 -30.95
C THR A 300 -7.27 -13.45 -30.04
N ASP A 301 -7.34 -14.58 -29.34
CA ASP A 301 -8.40 -14.92 -28.39
C ASP A 301 -7.81 -15.63 -27.17
N ASN A 302 -8.58 -15.73 -26.09
CA ASN A 302 -8.21 -16.36 -24.82
C ASN A 302 -6.99 -15.73 -24.13
N PHE A 303 -6.73 -14.44 -24.40
CA PHE A 303 -5.81 -13.62 -23.63
C PHE A 303 -6.53 -12.88 -22.50
N SER A 304 -5.77 -12.30 -21.58
CA SER A 304 -6.27 -11.37 -20.57
C SER A 304 -5.34 -10.17 -20.47
N ALA A 305 -5.87 -9.06 -19.97
CA ALA A 305 -5.11 -7.83 -19.81
C ALA A 305 -5.43 -7.14 -18.48
N ARG A 306 -4.43 -6.49 -17.89
CA ARG A 306 -4.55 -5.71 -16.66
C ARG A 306 -3.97 -4.32 -16.89
N TRP A 307 -4.77 -3.30 -16.64
CA TRP A 307 -4.32 -1.91 -16.69
C TRP A 307 -4.15 -1.36 -15.28
N ARG A 308 -3.02 -0.71 -15.02
CA ARG A 308 -2.70 -0.06 -13.74
C ARG A 308 -2.34 1.41 -14.01
N GLY A 309 -3.06 2.33 -13.40
CA GLY A 309 -2.86 3.77 -13.63
C GLY A 309 -3.84 4.61 -12.84
N MET A 310 -3.70 5.93 -12.94
CA MET A 310 -4.56 6.90 -12.26
C MET A 310 -5.56 7.50 -13.24
N ILE A 311 -6.82 7.56 -12.84
CA ILE A 311 -7.85 8.36 -13.52
C ILE A 311 -8.11 9.64 -12.73
N THR A 312 -8.21 10.76 -13.43
CA THR A 312 -8.81 11.96 -12.86
C THR A 312 -10.30 11.88 -13.10
N VAL A 313 -11.03 11.85 -12.00
CA VAL A 313 -12.48 11.84 -12.01
C VAL A 313 -12.93 13.32 -11.98
N PRO A 314 -13.50 13.86 -13.07
CA PRO A 314 -13.71 15.31 -13.21
C PRO A 314 -14.70 15.89 -12.20
N GLU A 315 -15.63 15.08 -11.71
CA GLU A 315 -16.63 15.46 -10.71
C GLU A 315 -17.09 14.27 -9.85
N THR A 316 -17.74 14.55 -8.70
CA THR A 316 -18.33 13.47 -7.90
C THR A 316 -19.60 12.95 -8.58
N ALA A 317 -19.51 11.80 -9.23
CA ALA A 317 -20.62 11.17 -9.96
C ALA A 317 -20.50 9.65 -9.96
N ILE A 318 -21.55 8.97 -10.46
CA ILE A 318 -21.52 7.53 -10.77
C ILE A 318 -20.96 7.40 -12.19
N TYR A 319 -19.81 6.76 -12.32
CA TYR A 319 -19.17 6.45 -13.60
C TYR A 319 -19.50 5.00 -13.95
N THR A 320 -20.22 4.79 -15.05
CA THR A 320 -20.61 3.46 -15.57
C THR A 320 -19.68 3.02 -16.68
#